data_AF-A0A524EQB2-F1
#
_entry.id   AF-A0A524EQB2-F1
#
_cell.length_a   1.000
_cell.length_b   1.000
_cell.length_c   1.000
_cell.angle_alpha   90.00
_cell.angle_beta   90.00
_cell.angle_gamma   90.00
#
_symmetry.space_group_name_H-M   'P 1'
#
loop_
_entity.id
_entity.type
_entity.pdbx_description
1 polymer ?
#
loop_
_entity_poly.entity_id
_entity_poly.type
_entity_poly.pdbx_seq_one_letter_code
_entity_poly.pdbx_strand_id
1 'polypeptide(L)'
;MTSSRTPHPKPGREPIATPSILANIPDCLRQILVEAADNSKKRKKSILISSNSLANRFILERWGIRPSQRRKFRNLFSQIRKHCRKIFDHLLNRKRMEFDMNLNRYLFGIYKFDEIRGNTILAFVQVPEREGWTLPCK
;
A
#
# COMPACT_ATOMS: atom_id res chain seq x y z
N MET A 1 -3.50 -26.28 5.32
CA MET A 1 -4.68 -25.42 5.53
C MET A 1 -4.58 -24.77 6.90
N THR A 2 -4.05 -23.55 7.00
CA THR A 2 -4.04 -22.78 8.27
C THR A 2 -4.79 -21.48 8.03
N SER A 3 -6.08 -21.50 8.32
CA SER A 3 -6.94 -20.32 8.31
C SER A 3 -6.53 -19.44 9.49
N SER A 4 -5.66 -18.47 9.25
CA SER A 4 -5.33 -17.43 10.22
C SER A 4 -6.54 -16.50 10.34
N ARG A 5 -7.46 -16.82 11.25
CA ARG A 5 -8.57 -15.93 11.63
C ARG A 5 -7.98 -14.59 12.06
N THR A 6 -8.28 -13.54 11.30
CA THR A 6 -8.00 -12.17 11.69
C THR A 6 -8.76 -11.87 12.98
N PRO A 7 -8.11 -11.29 14.00
CA PRO A 7 -8.78 -10.92 15.23
C PRO A 7 -9.77 -9.79 14.94
N HIS A 8 -11.05 -10.14 14.84
CA HIS A 8 -12.12 -9.15 14.83
C HIS A 8 -12.07 -8.35 16.15
N PRO A 9 -12.16 -7.02 16.10
CA PRO A 9 -12.15 -6.21 17.30
C PRO A 9 -13.31 -6.60 18.22
N LYS A 10 -13.00 -6.84 19.50
CA LYS A 10 -14.02 -7.02 20.54
C LYS A 10 -14.91 -5.77 20.58
N PRO A 11 -16.24 -5.92 20.71
CA PRO A 11 -17.13 -4.77 20.81
C PRO A 11 -16.72 -3.91 22.01
N GLY A 12 -16.44 -2.62 21.76
CA GLY A 12 -16.16 -1.62 22.80
C GLY A 12 -14.71 -1.13 22.94
N ARG A 13 -13.72 -1.72 22.25
CA ARG A 13 -12.33 -1.20 22.27
C ARG A 13 -11.78 -0.96 20.87
N GLU A 14 -11.07 0.16 20.72
CA GLU A 14 -10.31 0.47 19.51
C GLU A 14 -9.14 -0.52 19.35
N PRO A 15 -8.94 -1.12 18.16
CA PRO A 15 -7.80 -2.00 17.95
C PRO A 15 -6.47 -1.25 18.07
N ILE A 16 -5.45 -1.96 18.57
CA ILE A 16 -4.10 -1.42 18.71
C ILE A 16 -3.25 -1.88 17.52
N ALA A 17 -2.60 -0.94 16.84
CA ALA A 17 -1.66 -1.23 15.76
C ALA A 17 -0.25 -1.49 16.34
N THR A 18 0.02 -2.73 16.76
CA THR A 18 1.34 -3.12 17.26
C THR A 18 2.41 -3.03 16.16
N PRO A 19 3.70 -2.91 16.51
CA PRO A 19 4.78 -2.89 15.51
C PRO A 19 4.76 -4.09 14.56
N SER A 20 4.44 -5.29 15.07
CA SER A 20 4.28 -6.51 14.27
C SER A 20 3.11 -6.43 13.27
N ILE A 21 2.04 -5.71 13.59
CA ILE A 21 0.95 -5.46 12.66
C ILE A 21 1.39 -4.46 11.59
N LEU A 22 2.05 -3.37 11.99
CA LEU A 22 2.54 -2.34 11.08
C LEU A 22 3.53 -2.88 10.05
N ALA A 23 4.35 -3.86 10.45
CA ALA A 23 5.30 -4.55 9.57
C ALA A 23 4.65 -5.23 8.35
N ASN A 24 3.33 -5.49 8.38
CA ASN A 24 2.59 -6.11 7.27
C ASN A 24 2.04 -5.09 6.26
N ILE A 25 2.18 -3.78 6.50
CA ILE A 25 1.70 -2.75 5.56
C ILE A 25 2.41 -2.84 4.20
N PRO A 26 3.74 -3.08 4.11
CA PRO A 26 4.41 -3.33 2.84
C PRO A 26 3.85 -4.54 2.08
N ASP A 27 3.46 -5.62 2.75
CA ASP A 27 2.80 -6.78 2.11
C ASP A 27 1.45 -6.41 1.49
N CYS A 28 0.64 -5.64 2.22
CA CYS A 28 -0.62 -5.12 1.71
C CYS A 28 -0.39 -4.25 0.46
N LEU A 29 0.64 -3.40 0.45
CA LEU A 29 1.01 -2.63 -0.74
C LEU A 29 1.41 -3.54 -1.92
N ARG A 30 2.23 -4.56 -1.68
CA ARG A 30 2.64 -5.53 -2.72
C ARG A 30 1.42 -6.24 -3.32
N GLN A 31 0.48 -6.69 -2.49
CA GLN A 31 -0.76 -7.31 -2.93
C GLN A 31 -1.57 -6.38 -3.83
N ILE A 32 -1.78 -5.11 -3.42
CA ILE A 32 -2.48 -4.12 -4.24
C ILE A 32 -1.78 -3.92 -5.60
N LEU A 33 -0.45 -3.87 -5.61
CA LEU A 33 0.32 -3.71 -6.85
C LEU A 33 0.19 -4.91 -7.78
N VAL A 34 0.22 -6.13 -7.26
CA VAL A 34 0.03 -7.35 -8.06
C VAL A 34 -1.40 -7.41 -8.62
N GLU A 35 -2.41 -7.17 -7.78
CA GLU A 35 -3.81 -7.09 -8.21
C GLU A 35 -3.99 -6.04 -9.32
N ALA A 36 -3.40 -4.86 -9.16
CA ALA A 36 -3.48 -3.78 -10.15
C ALA A 36 -2.70 -4.11 -11.43
N ALA A 37 -1.53 -4.73 -11.32
CA ALA A 37 -0.70 -5.14 -12.46
C ALA A 37 -1.40 -6.19 -13.32
N ASP A 38 -2.03 -7.19 -12.70
CA ASP A 38 -2.79 -8.22 -13.41
C ASP A 38 -3.98 -7.62 -14.15
N ASN A 39 -4.66 -6.64 -13.55
CA ASN A 39 -5.74 -5.89 -14.19
C ASN A 39 -5.23 -4.95 -15.30
N SER A 40 -4.02 -4.42 -15.19
CA SER A 40 -3.42 -3.49 -16.16
C SER A 40 -2.71 -4.16 -17.34
N LYS A 41 -2.65 -5.50 -17.42
CA LYS A 41 -2.09 -6.24 -18.57
C LYS A 41 -2.68 -5.84 -19.93
N LYS A 42 -3.81 -5.12 -19.95
CA LYS A 42 -4.46 -4.57 -21.15
C LYS A 42 -4.07 -3.12 -21.51
N ARG A 43 -3.45 -2.34 -20.60
CA ARG A 43 -3.06 -0.93 -20.84
C ARG A 43 -1.81 -0.58 -20.02
N LYS A 44 -0.72 -0.15 -20.68
CA LYS A 44 0.53 0.38 -20.07
C LYS A 44 0.28 1.69 -19.30
N LYS A 45 -0.50 1.66 -18.21
CA LYS A 45 -0.78 2.82 -17.35
C LYS A 45 -0.10 2.65 -16.01
N SER A 46 0.44 3.75 -15.48
CA SER A 46 0.96 3.81 -14.12
C SER A 46 -0.14 3.50 -13.11
N ILE A 47 0.16 2.65 -12.13
CA ILE A 47 -0.73 2.35 -11.01
C ILE A 47 -0.58 3.47 -9.98
N LEU A 48 -1.67 4.19 -9.68
CA LEU A 48 -1.66 5.26 -8.70
C LEU A 48 -2.16 4.74 -7.35
N ILE A 49 -1.33 4.82 -6.32
CA ILE A 49 -1.70 4.44 -4.96
C ILE A 49 -1.40 5.60 -4.03
N SER A 50 -2.36 5.96 -3.19
CA SER A 50 -2.18 6.98 -2.17
C SER A 50 -1.92 6.36 -0.79
N SER A 51 -1.20 7.09 0.06
CA SER A 51 -0.93 6.65 1.44
C SER A 51 -2.22 6.42 2.23
N ASN A 52 -3.26 7.21 1.97
CA ASN A 52 -4.57 7.05 2.58
C ASN A 52 -5.34 5.84 2.04
N SER A 53 -5.28 5.56 0.73
CA SER A 53 -5.93 4.38 0.15
C SER A 53 -5.28 3.10 0.66
N LEU A 54 -3.95 3.07 0.78
CA LEU A 54 -3.23 1.96 1.41
C LEU A 54 -3.66 1.79 2.88
N ALA A 55 -3.67 2.87 3.66
CA ALA A 55 -4.11 2.81 5.06
C ALA A 55 -5.54 2.30 5.20
N ASN A 56 -6.47 2.79 4.36
CA ASN A 56 -7.87 2.38 4.39
C ASN A 56 -8.02 0.89 4.01
N ARG A 57 -7.31 0.42 2.98
CA ARG A 57 -7.33 -0.98 2.55
C ARG A 57 -6.79 -1.88 3.67
N PHE A 58 -5.64 -1.53 4.25
CA PHE A 58 -5.03 -2.26 5.34
C PHE A 58 -5.95 -2.36 6.57
N ILE A 59 -6.59 -1.26 6.95
CA ILE A 59 -7.52 -1.23 8.10
C ILE A 59 -8.74 -2.13 7.83
N LEU A 60 -9.28 -2.08 6.60
CA LEU A 60 -10.41 -2.89 6.19
C LEU A 60 -10.08 -4.39 6.22
N GLU A 61 -8.96 -4.79 5.62
CA GLU A 61 -8.54 -6.20 5.57
C GLU A 61 -8.24 -6.76 6.97
N ARG A 62 -7.60 -5.94 7.83
CA ARG A 62 -7.15 -6.41 9.14
C ARG A 62 -8.27 -6.48 10.16
N TRP A 63 -9.16 -5.49 10.18
CA TRP A 63 -10.17 -5.34 11.24
C TRP A 63 -11.61 -5.26 10.73
N GLY A 64 -11.85 -5.26 9.42
CA GLY A 64 -13.19 -5.04 8.84
C GLY A 64 -13.71 -3.62 9.02
N ILE A 65 -12.85 -2.67 9.39
CA ILE A 65 -13.25 -1.30 9.72
C ILE A 65 -13.30 -0.46 8.45
N ARG A 66 -14.47 0.14 8.16
CA ARG A 66 -14.68 0.97 6.98
C ARG A 66 -14.22 2.41 7.21
N PRO A 67 -13.83 3.15 6.15
CA PRO A 67 -13.47 4.56 6.26
C PRO A 67 -14.58 5.45 6.87
N SER A 68 -15.85 5.08 6.69
CA SER A 68 -16.99 5.77 7.32
C SER A 68 -16.94 5.73 8.86
N GLN A 69 -16.29 4.72 9.44
CA GLN A 69 -16.12 4.54 10.88
C GLN A 69 -14.90 5.31 11.43
N ARG A 70 -14.24 6.15 10.62
CA ARG A 70 -13.04 6.91 11.02
C ARG A 70 -13.23 7.76 12.27
N ARG A 71 -14.43 8.33 12.49
CA ARG A 71 -14.71 9.12 13.71
C ARG A 71 -14.63 8.26 14.97
N LYS A 72 -15.07 7.00 14.89
CA LYS A 72 -15.07 6.03 15.99
C LYS A 72 -13.67 5.47 16.29
N PHE A 73 -12.85 5.29 15.26
CA PHE A 73 -11.51 4.69 15.35
C PHE A 73 -10.40 5.70 14.99
N ARG A 74 -10.51 6.93 15.51
CA ARG A 74 -9.65 8.05 15.09
C ARG A 74 -8.16 7.76 15.29
N ASN A 75 -7.78 7.10 16.38
CA ASN A 75 -6.38 6.87 16.72
C ASN A 75 -5.78 5.81 15.79
N LEU A 76 -6.50 4.73 15.54
CA LEU A 76 -6.11 3.68 14.60
C LEU A 76 -5.86 4.27 13.22
N PHE A 77 -6.83 5.00 12.67
CA PHE A 77 -6.66 5.64 11.35
C PHE A 77 -5.48 6.62 11.33
N SER A 78 -5.26 7.38 12.39
CA SER A 78 -4.14 8.32 12.50
C SER A 78 -2.79 7.61 12.51
N GLN A 79 -2.65 6.56 13.34
CA GLN A 79 -1.42 5.78 13.48
C GLN A 79 -1.05 5.07 12.17
N ILE A 80 -1.99 4.35 11.56
CA ILE A 80 -1.75 3.63 10.30
C ILE A 80 -1.35 4.62 9.21
N ARG A 81 -2.05 5.76 9.07
CA ARG A 81 -1.69 6.78 8.06
C ARG A 81 -0.33 7.40 8.28
N LYS A 82 0.06 7.66 9.53
CA LYS A 82 1.42 8.14 9.85
C LYS A 82 2.47 7.12 9.42
N HIS A 83 2.20 5.83 9.61
CA HIS A 83 3.10 4.76 9.19
C HIS A 83 3.16 4.60 7.66
N CYS A 84 2.01 4.59 6.97
CA CYS A 84 1.96 4.54 5.51
C CYS A 84 2.70 5.70 4.85
N ARG A 85 2.61 6.92 5.41
CA ARG A 85 3.39 8.07 4.94
C ARG A 85 4.89 7.84 5.01
N LYS A 86 5.40 7.37 6.16
CA LYS A 86 6.82 7.02 6.30
C LYS A 86 7.28 5.97 5.28
N ILE A 87 6.44 4.96 5.03
CA ILE A 87 6.72 3.95 3.99
C ILE A 87 6.80 4.62 2.62
N PHE A 88 5.85 5.50 2.29
CA PHE A 88 5.82 6.20 1.01
C PHE A 88 7.04 7.10 0.82
N ASP A 89 7.46 7.83 1.85
CA ASP A 89 8.67 8.65 1.83
C ASP A 89 9.92 7.79 1.58
N HIS A 90 10.01 6.64 2.24
CA HIS A 90 11.09 5.68 2.02
C HIS A 90 11.11 5.11 0.60
N LEU A 91 9.94 4.79 0.06
CA LEU A 91 9.80 4.30 -1.32
C LEU A 91 10.16 5.37 -2.35
N LEU A 92 9.77 6.62 -2.11
CA LEU A 92 10.17 7.76 -2.94
C LEU A 92 11.68 7.94 -2.96
N ASN A 93 12.35 7.82 -1.81
CA ASN A 93 13.81 7.92 -1.74
C ASN A 93 14.50 6.79 -2.51
N ARG A 94 13.92 5.59 -2.50
CA ARG A 94 14.44 4.45 -3.26
C ARG A 94 14.20 4.55 -4.76
N LYS A 95 13.12 5.21 -5.20
CA LYS A 95 12.66 5.36 -6.61
C LYS A 95 12.38 4.05 -7.36
N ARG A 96 12.65 2.90 -6.74
CA ARG A 96 12.42 1.56 -7.30
C ARG A 96 11.97 0.61 -6.20
N MET A 97 11.15 -0.36 -6.57
CA MET A 97 10.73 -1.47 -5.74
C MET A 97 10.79 -2.76 -6.55
N GLU A 98 11.36 -3.78 -5.93
CA GLU A 98 11.52 -5.12 -6.48
C GLU A 98 11.03 -6.11 -5.42
N PHE A 99 10.24 -7.09 -5.85
CA PHE A 99 9.84 -8.21 -5.01
C PHE A 99 9.34 -9.38 -5.85
N ASP A 100 9.42 -10.59 -5.28
CA ASP A 100 8.86 -11.80 -5.86
C ASP A 100 7.52 -12.14 -5.21
N MET A 101 6.53 -12.52 -6.02
CA MET A 101 5.23 -12.96 -5.54
C MET A 101 4.63 -13.99 -6.51
N ASN A 102 4.22 -15.15 -5.99
CA ASN A 102 3.63 -16.24 -6.77
C ASN A 102 4.47 -16.65 -8.01
N LEU A 103 5.77 -16.89 -7.82
CA LEU A 103 6.74 -17.25 -8.88
C LEU A 103 7.03 -16.16 -9.93
N ASN A 104 6.41 -14.99 -9.82
CA ASN A 104 6.67 -13.85 -10.70
C ASN A 104 7.52 -12.80 -9.97
N ARG A 105 8.53 -12.29 -10.66
CA ARG A 105 9.31 -11.13 -10.21
C ARG A 105 8.63 -9.85 -10.67
N TYR A 106 8.39 -8.93 -9.73
CA TYR A 106 7.79 -7.65 -10.01
C TYR A 106 8.81 -6.54 -9.80
N LEU A 107 9.03 -5.74 -10.85
CA LEU A 107 9.85 -4.54 -10.81
C LEU A 107 8.98 -3.31 -11.08
N PHE A 108 9.01 -2.36 -10.16
CA PHE A 108 8.28 -1.10 -10.26
C PHE A 108 9.20 0.11 -10.11
N GLY A 109 9.13 1.03 -11.08
CA GLY A 109 9.62 2.38 -10.92
C GLY A 109 8.62 3.22 -10.12
N ILE A 110 9.11 4.03 -9.19
CA ILE A 110 8.29 4.82 -8.26
C ILE A 110 8.60 6.31 -8.45
N TYR A 111 7.55 7.12 -8.62
CA TYR A 111 7.66 8.56 -8.57
C TYR A 111 6.48 9.22 -7.85
N LYS A 112 6.71 10.43 -7.33
CA LYS A 112 5.66 11.24 -6.71
C LYS A 112 4.73 11.74 -7.81
N PHE A 113 3.46 11.37 -7.72
CA PHE A 113 2.43 11.88 -8.62
C PHE A 113 1.87 13.20 -8.10
N ASP A 114 1.42 13.20 -6.84
CA ASP A 114 0.79 14.36 -6.20
C ASP A 114 0.84 14.25 -4.67
N GLU A 115 0.53 15.33 -3.96
CA GLU A 115 0.34 15.35 -2.51
C GLU A 115 -0.78 16.33 -2.12
N ILE A 116 -1.87 15.78 -1.55
CA ILE A 116 -3.04 16.58 -1.16
C ILE A 116 -3.24 16.49 0.35
N ARG A 117 -3.04 17.59 1.06
CA ARG A 117 -3.27 17.71 2.53
C ARG A 117 -2.56 16.59 3.32
N GLY A 118 -1.30 16.29 2.95
CA GLY A 118 -0.50 15.23 3.54
C GLY A 118 -0.86 13.82 3.10
N ASN A 119 -1.69 13.64 2.07
CA ASN A 119 -1.88 12.36 1.39
C ASN A 119 -0.96 12.27 0.19
N THR A 120 0.16 11.56 0.33
CA THR A 120 1.10 11.32 -0.77
C THR A 120 0.52 10.30 -1.74
N ILE A 121 0.50 10.64 -3.04
CA ILE A 121 0.09 9.76 -4.13
C ILE A 121 1.34 9.39 -4.92
N LEU A 122 1.60 8.09 -5.01
CA LEU A 122 2.71 7.53 -5.77
C LEU A 122 2.18 6.87 -7.03
N ALA A 123 2.92 7.07 -8.10
CA ALA A 123 2.76 6.33 -9.33
C ALA A 123 3.79 5.21 -9.38
N PHE A 124 3.30 4.01 -9.65
CA PHE A 124 4.08 2.79 -9.82
C PHE A 124 3.99 2.38 -11.28
N VAL A 125 5.14 2.35 -11.95
CA VAL A 125 5.23 1.91 -13.35
C VAL A 125 5.89 0.55 -13.36
N GLN A 126 5.16 -0.46 -13.85
CA GLN A 126 5.71 -1.79 -14.01
C GLN A 126 6.76 -1.76 -15.12
N VAL A 127 7.97 -2.20 -14.79
CA VAL A 127 9.07 -2.34 -15.75
C VAL A 127 9.13 -3.82 -16.14
N PRO A 128 8.94 -4.17 -17.42
CA PRO A 128 9.16 -5.53 -17.87
C PRO A 128 10.64 -5.88 -17.74
N GLU A 129 10.94 -7.11 -17.31
CA GLU A 129 12.30 -7.59 -17.00
C GLU A 129 13.30 -7.52 -18.19
N ARG A 130 12.82 -7.20 -19.39
CA ARG A 130 13.61 -7.13 -20.64
C ARG A 130 13.94 -5.72 -21.14
N GLU A 131 13.36 -4.66 -20.57
CA GLU A 131 13.65 -3.28 -21.00
C GLU A 131 14.30 -2.49 -19.85
N GLY A 132 15.54 -2.06 -20.06
CA GLY A 132 16.24 -1.17 -19.14
C GLY A 132 15.42 0.10 -18.91
N TRP A 133 15.18 0.45 -17.65
CA TRP A 133 14.38 1.62 -17.30
C TRP A 133 15.18 2.91 -17.42
N THR A 134 14.69 3.85 -18.23
CA THR A 134 15.06 5.26 -18.17
C THR A 134 13.92 6.06 -17.54
N LEU A 135 14.26 6.90 -16.56
CA LEU A 135 13.33 7.90 -16.02
C LEU A 135 12.82 8.78 -17.17
N PRO A 136 11.52 9.13 -17.22
CA PRO A 136 11.10 10.26 -18.03
C PRO A 136 11.78 11.50 -17.44
N CYS A 137 12.82 12.00 -18.11
CA CYS A 137 13.37 13.32 -17.85
C CYS A 137 12.23 14.33 -18.06
N LYS A 138 11.98 15.16 -17.05
CA LYS A 138 11.25 16.41 -17.24
C LYS A 138 12.19 17.44 -17.85
#